data_AF-A0A1I5YKT3-F1
#
_entry.id   AF-A0A1I5YKT3-F1
#
_cell.length_a   1.000
_cell.length_b   1.000
_cell.length_c   1.000
_cell.angle_alpha   90.00
_cell.angle_beta   90.00
_cell.angle_gamma   90.00
#
_symmetry.space_group_name_H-M   'P 1'
#
loop_
_entity.id
_entity.type
_entity.pdbx_description
1 polymer ?
#
loop_
_entity_poly.entity_id
_entity_poly.type
_entity_poly.pdbx_seq_one_letter_code
_entity_poly.pdbx_strand_id
1 'polypeptide(L)'
;MLINNRYILFFVLSFSFCSHIYAQDNTYLKIQQTEIGDTLLKSQIEKYIQAQTFIDTTFKVRGYIEVFISNKEYKGLKTQVSYRIIKDFLNFDDLNNDLRFPLFYSWVKNRIVLFYSDEIRNTLNLKYSTDSKRAFQKIIEPFLFPGEDVYLTIDGVTKKGTNFRPNEIFMFGGPSVRIYKLYDNSVIIDDTPTRLY
;
A
#
# COMPACT_ATOMS: atom_id res chain seq x y z
N MET A 1 -14.45 -1.18 64.58
CA MET A 1 -13.66 -1.95 63.59
C MET A 1 -13.50 -1.06 62.36
N LEU A 2 -12.47 -0.22 62.34
CA LEU A 2 -12.22 0.76 61.28
C LEU A 2 -11.44 0.07 60.16
N ILE A 3 -12.11 -0.18 59.04
CA ILE A 3 -11.46 -0.71 57.83
C ILE A 3 -10.50 0.38 57.33
N ASN A 4 -9.22 0.01 57.20
CA ASN A 4 -8.14 0.89 56.79
C ASN A 4 -8.41 1.44 55.36
N ASN A 5 -8.90 2.67 55.28
CA ASN A 5 -9.18 3.42 54.03
C ASN A 5 -7.96 3.58 53.11
N ARG A 6 -6.75 3.27 53.57
CA ARG A 6 -5.51 3.34 52.78
C ARG A 6 -5.39 2.29 51.68
N TYR A 7 -6.05 1.14 51.82
CA TYR A 7 -5.97 0.06 50.81
C TYR A 7 -7.03 0.20 49.71
N ILE A 8 -8.15 0.86 49.99
CA ILE A 8 -9.23 1.09 49.01
C ILE A 8 -8.73 2.04 47.91
N LEU A 9 -8.01 3.11 48.28
CA LEU A 9 -7.49 4.07 47.31
C LEU A 9 -6.48 3.43 46.35
N PHE A 10 -5.64 2.51 46.87
CA PHE A 10 -4.63 1.81 46.07
C PHE A 10 -5.27 0.84 45.07
N PHE A 11 -6.37 0.17 45.46
CA PHE A 11 -7.12 -0.74 44.59
C PHE A 11 -7.90 0.00 43.48
N VAL A 12 -8.48 1.17 43.79
CA VAL A 12 -9.18 2.00 42.79
C VAL A 12 -8.19 2.61 41.77
N LEU A 13 -7.02 3.05 42.22
CA LEU A 13 -5.97 3.58 41.32
C LEU A 13 -5.36 2.51 40.40
N SER A 14 -5.21 1.28 40.88
CA SER A 14 -4.71 0.17 40.05
C SER A 14 -5.75 -0.36 39.07
N PHE A 15 -7.04 -0.32 39.41
CA PHE A 15 -8.11 -0.69 38.47
C PHE A 15 -8.28 0.32 37.32
N SER A 16 -8.06 1.62 37.57
CA SER A 16 -8.07 2.65 36.52
C SER A 16 -6.87 2.60 35.57
N PHE A 17 -5.71 2.10 36.03
CA PHE A 17 -4.56 1.92 35.14
C PHE A 17 -4.68 0.68 34.25
N CYS A 18 -5.30 -0.40 34.73
CA CYS A 18 -5.55 -1.58 33.90
C CYS A 18 -6.53 -1.31 32.75
N SER A 19 -7.52 -0.43 32.91
CA SER A 19 -8.47 -0.09 31.85
C SER A 19 -7.91 0.85 30.76
N HIS A 20 -6.77 1.48 30.98
CA HIS A 20 -6.08 2.25 29.93
C HIS A 20 -5.15 1.41 29.04
N ILE A 21 -4.69 0.25 29.51
CA ILE A 21 -3.84 -0.64 28.70
C ILE A 21 -4.68 -1.39 27.64
N TYR A 22 -5.98 -1.60 27.88
CA TYR A 22 -6.90 -2.23 26.91
C TYR A 22 -7.54 -1.26 25.91
N ALA A 23 -7.27 0.05 25.99
CA ALA A 23 -7.78 1.03 25.03
C ALA A 23 -6.85 1.25 23.82
N GLN A 24 -5.76 0.48 23.73
CA GLN A 24 -4.80 0.56 22.62
C GLN A 24 -5.17 -0.37 21.44
N ASP A 25 -6.40 -0.87 21.41
CA ASP A 25 -6.95 -1.64 20.29
C ASP A 25 -7.65 -0.70 19.29
N ASN A 26 -7.15 -0.69 18.04
CA ASN A 26 -7.65 0.05 16.87
C ASN A 26 -7.16 1.50 16.69
N THR A 27 -5.85 1.76 16.76
CA THR A 27 -5.30 2.97 16.14
C THR A 27 -5.39 2.83 14.61
N TYR A 28 -6.49 3.28 14.02
CA TYR A 28 -6.64 3.34 12.57
C TYR A 28 -5.54 4.21 11.96
N LEU A 29 -4.76 3.63 11.05
CA LEU A 29 -3.67 4.33 10.40
C LEU A 29 -4.17 5.30 9.33
N LYS A 30 -3.43 6.39 9.17
CA LYS A 30 -3.58 7.33 8.06
C LYS A 30 -2.55 7.04 6.99
N ILE A 31 -3.01 6.97 5.75
CA ILE A 31 -2.15 6.85 4.57
C ILE A 31 -1.58 8.23 4.29
N GLN A 32 -0.28 8.39 4.48
CA GLN A 32 0.40 9.67 4.39
C GLN A 32 1.41 9.72 3.25
N GLN A 33 1.67 10.93 2.78
CA GLN A 33 2.77 11.19 1.87
C GLN A 33 4.10 11.13 2.66
N THR A 34 5.14 10.57 2.06
CA THR A 34 6.50 10.56 2.62
C THR A 34 7.52 10.74 1.50
N GLU A 35 8.68 11.32 1.81
CA GLU A 35 9.78 11.45 0.87
C GLU A 35 10.65 10.19 0.82
N ILE A 36 11.13 9.84 -0.37
CA ILE A 36 12.08 8.73 -0.54
C ILE A 36 13.48 9.25 -0.24
N GLY A 37 13.98 9.00 0.97
CA GLY A 37 15.36 9.35 1.36
C GLY A 37 16.43 8.47 0.72
N ASP A 38 16.07 7.27 0.27
CA ASP A 38 16.96 6.34 -0.42
C ASP A 38 17.19 6.77 -1.87
N THR A 39 18.33 7.42 -2.11
CA THR A 39 18.69 8.00 -3.41
C THR A 39 18.80 6.96 -4.52
N LEU A 40 19.30 5.76 -4.22
CA LEU A 40 19.39 4.67 -5.17
C LEU A 40 17.99 4.20 -5.58
N LEU A 41 17.13 3.91 -4.59
CA LEU A 41 15.76 3.47 -4.84
C LEU A 41 15.00 4.51 -5.67
N LYS A 42 15.10 5.79 -5.29
CA LYS A 42 14.51 6.90 -6.04
C LYS A 42 14.99 6.93 -7.49
N SER A 43 16.30 6.81 -7.71
CA SER A 43 16.88 6.78 -9.07
C SER A 43 16.36 5.59 -9.90
N GLN A 44 16.22 4.42 -9.30
CA GLN A 44 15.69 3.24 -10.01
C GLN A 44 14.20 3.39 -10.34
N ILE A 45 13.40 3.94 -9.43
CA ILE A 45 11.99 4.26 -9.71
C ILE A 45 11.90 5.28 -10.86
N GLU A 46 12.74 6.30 -10.86
CA GLU A 46 12.77 7.31 -11.91
C GLU A 46 13.10 6.74 -13.29
N LYS A 47 14.06 5.80 -13.36
CA LYS A 47 14.41 5.07 -14.60
C LYS A 47 13.28 4.16 -15.04
N TYR A 48 12.68 3.44 -14.10
CA TYR A 48 11.55 2.55 -14.37
C TYR A 48 10.35 3.32 -14.94
N ILE A 49 9.99 4.45 -14.35
CA ILE A 49 8.92 5.33 -14.85
C ILE A 49 9.21 5.76 -16.29
N GLN A 50 10.45 6.18 -16.59
CA GLN A 50 10.84 6.57 -17.95
C GLN A 50 10.70 5.43 -18.94
N ALA A 51 11.19 4.23 -18.60
CA ALA A 51 11.09 3.05 -19.45
C ALA A 51 9.62 2.65 -19.70
N GLN A 52 8.79 2.60 -18.66
CA GLN A 52 7.37 2.25 -18.81
C GLN A 52 6.59 3.30 -19.59
N THR A 53 6.90 4.59 -19.40
CA THR A 53 6.30 5.69 -20.17
C THR A 53 6.66 5.57 -21.66
N PHE A 54 7.85 5.09 -21.99
CA PHE A 54 8.26 4.86 -23.38
C PHE A 54 7.52 3.67 -24.00
N ILE A 55 7.39 2.56 -23.27
CA ILE A 55 6.83 1.29 -23.76
C ILE A 55 5.30 1.30 -23.82
N ASP A 56 4.64 1.92 -22.84
CA ASP A 56 3.19 1.89 -22.67
C ASP A 56 2.60 3.30 -22.67
N THR A 57 1.92 3.65 -23.77
CA THR A 57 1.25 4.94 -23.93
C THR A 57 0.15 5.16 -22.90
N THR A 58 -0.48 4.11 -22.41
CA THR A 58 -1.51 4.20 -21.37
C THR A 58 -0.87 4.60 -20.05
N PHE A 59 0.28 4.04 -19.73
CA PHE A 59 1.05 4.41 -18.53
C PHE A 59 1.53 5.87 -18.55
N LYS A 60 1.52 6.56 -19.70
CA LYS A 60 1.80 8.00 -19.80
C LYS A 60 0.73 8.86 -19.13
N VAL A 61 -0.49 8.36 -18.99
CA VAL A 61 -1.63 9.11 -18.44
C VAL A 61 -2.20 8.44 -17.20
N ARG A 62 -2.24 7.10 -17.19
CA ARG A 62 -2.84 6.28 -16.16
C ARG A 62 -1.81 5.38 -15.49
N GLY A 63 -2.21 4.75 -14.40
CA GLY A 63 -1.40 3.87 -13.59
C GLY A 63 -0.49 4.61 -12.61
N TYR A 64 0.02 3.83 -11.68
CA TYR A 64 0.92 4.24 -10.62
C TYR A 64 2.03 3.21 -10.48
N ILE A 65 3.01 3.49 -9.61
CA ILE A 65 4.09 2.56 -9.29
C ILE A 65 3.82 1.93 -7.94
N GLU A 66 3.97 0.61 -7.84
CA GLU A 66 4.04 -0.11 -6.58
C GLU A 66 5.48 -0.47 -6.25
N VAL A 67 5.83 -0.29 -4.98
CA VAL A 67 7.10 -0.72 -4.41
C VAL A 67 6.80 -1.66 -3.25
N PHE A 68 7.07 -2.95 -3.45
CA PHE A 68 7.00 -3.94 -2.38
C PHE A 68 8.34 -4.01 -1.67
N ILE A 69 8.31 -3.79 -0.36
CA ILE A 69 9.44 -3.86 0.55
C ILE A 69 9.38 -5.23 1.22
N SER A 70 10.48 -5.98 1.15
CA SER A 70 10.62 -7.29 1.81
C SER A 70 12.06 -7.52 2.26
N ASN A 71 12.35 -8.67 2.87
CA ASN A 71 13.71 -9.14 3.19
C ASN A 71 14.12 -10.40 2.41
N LYS A 72 13.63 -10.53 1.16
CA LYS A 72 13.90 -11.69 0.30
C LYS A 72 15.37 -11.82 -0.05
N GLU A 73 15.94 -12.99 0.22
CA GLU A 73 17.32 -13.34 -0.15
C GLU A 73 17.55 -13.35 -1.67
N TYR A 74 18.78 -13.06 -2.08
CA TYR A 74 19.22 -13.18 -3.48
C TYR A 74 20.17 -14.36 -3.63
N LYS A 75 19.73 -15.46 -4.26
CA LYS A 75 20.54 -16.65 -4.53
C LYS A 75 21.30 -17.17 -3.28
N GLY A 76 20.63 -17.18 -2.13
CA GLY A 76 21.19 -17.60 -0.83
C GLY A 76 22.01 -16.53 -0.09
N LEU A 77 22.13 -15.31 -0.64
CA LEU A 77 22.72 -14.18 0.05
C LEU A 77 21.67 -13.45 0.87
N LYS A 78 21.95 -13.27 2.17
CA LYS A 78 21.10 -12.54 3.09
C LYS A 78 21.02 -11.06 2.71
N THR A 79 19.80 -10.53 2.73
CA THR A 79 19.51 -9.13 2.39
C THR A 79 19.01 -8.37 3.61
N GLN A 80 19.48 -7.14 3.80
CA GLN A 80 18.92 -6.23 4.80
C GLN A 80 17.50 -5.81 4.39
N VAL A 81 17.34 -5.44 3.11
CA VAL A 81 16.07 -5.04 2.51
C VAL A 81 16.11 -5.35 1.02
N SER A 82 14.94 -5.65 0.47
CA SER A 82 14.71 -5.87 -0.94
C SER A 82 13.49 -5.06 -1.39
N TYR A 83 13.53 -4.56 -2.62
CA TYR A 83 12.47 -3.80 -3.23
C TYR A 83 12.04 -4.48 -4.54
N ARG A 84 10.74 -4.58 -4.80
CA ARG A 84 10.19 -4.90 -6.13
C ARG A 84 9.38 -3.72 -6.63
N ILE A 85 9.80 -3.14 -7.75
CA ILE A 85 9.17 -2.01 -8.41
C ILE A 85 8.36 -2.53 -9.60
N ILE A 86 7.08 -2.18 -9.66
CA ILE A 86 6.19 -2.56 -10.76
C ILE A 86 5.19 -1.43 -11.04
N LYS A 87 4.68 -1.32 -12.27
CA LYS A 87 3.51 -0.48 -12.57
C LYS A 87 2.22 -1.24 -12.29
N ASP A 88 1.19 -0.52 -11.89
CA ASP A 88 -0.15 -1.06 -11.72
C ASP A 88 -1.23 -0.03 -12.12
N PHE A 89 -2.46 -0.50 -12.34
CA PHE A 89 -3.64 0.26 -12.73
C PHE A 89 -4.87 -0.07 -11.87
N LEU A 90 -4.73 -0.95 -10.87
CA LEU A 90 -5.83 -1.36 -10.01
C LEU A 90 -6.52 -0.18 -9.31
N ASN A 91 -7.83 -0.31 -9.12
CA ASN A 91 -8.60 0.66 -8.36
C ASN A 91 -8.66 0.39 -6.86
N PHE A 92 -9.12 1.41 -6.14
CA PHE A 92 -9.26 1.45 -4.70
C PHE A 92 -10.73 1.63 -4.29
N ASP A 93 -11.65 1.09 -5.10
CA ASP A 93 -13.09 1.29 -4.91
C ASP A 93 -13.64 0.42 -3.75
N ASP A 94 -13.01 -0.73 -3.48
CA ASP A 94 -13.33 -1.57 -2.31
C ASP A 94 -12.65 -1.04 -1.04
N LEU A 95 -13.36 -0.15 -0.33
CA LEU A 95 -12.91 0.41 0.94
C LEU A 95 -12.88 -0.62 2.08
N ASN A 96 -13.49 -1.80 1.94
CA ASN A 96 -13.44 -2.82 2.99
C ASN A 96 -12.15 -3.64 2.93
N ASN A 97 -11.42 -3.57 1.82
CA ASN A 97 -10.17 -4.30 1.63
C ASN A 97 -8.95 -3.46 2.00
N ASP A 98 -8.51 -3.57 3.27
CA ASP A 98 -7.29 -2.90 3.76
C ASP A 98 -6.02 -3.29 3.00
N LEU A 99 -5.97 -4.49 2.40
CA LEU A 99 -4.78 -4.98 1.70
C LEU A 99 -4.45 -4.17 0.45
N ARG A 100 -5.47 -3.55 -0.18
CA ARG A 100 -5.26 -2.70 -1.35
C ARG A 100 -4.53 -1.40 -1.02
N PHE A 101 -4.77 -0.81 0.15
CA PHE A 101 -4.26 0.51 0.50
C PHE A 101 -2.80 0.47 0.95
N PRO A 102 -1.91 1.37 0.47
CA PRO A 102 -0.48 1.33 0.78
C PRO A 102 -0.16 1.75 2.22
N LEU A 103 1.04 1.39 2.69
CA LEU A 103 1.58 1.87 3.96
C LEU A 103 1.72 3.40 3.96
N PHE A 104 2.29 3.93 2.88
CA PHE A 104 2.46 5.33 2.58
C PHE A 104 2.66 5.51 1.07
N TYR A 105 2.64 6.74 0.59
CA TYR A 105 2.90 7.05 -0.81
C TYR A 105 3.94 8.17 -0.95
N SER A 106 4.53 8.28 -2.14
CA SER A 106 5.45 9.36 -2.50
C SER A 106 5.19 9.83 -3.92
N TRP A 107 5.79 10.96 -4.27
CA TRP A 107 5.81 11.50 -5.62
C TRP A 107 7.21 11.37 -6.20
N VAL A 108 7.28 10.76 -7.38
CA VAL A 108 8.51 10.71 -8.17
C VAL A 108 8.18 11.22 -9.56
N LYS A 109 8.71 12.40 -9.90
CA LYS A 109 8.28 13.17 -11.07
C LYS A 109 6.76 13.39 -11.00
N ASN A 110 6.02 13.06 -12.06
CA ASN A 110 4.56 13.22 -12.15
C ASN A 110 3.83 11.88 -11.93
N ARG A 111 4.41 10.98 -11.14
CA ARG A 111 3.82 9.69 -10.80
C ARG A 111 3.77 9.51 -9.30
N ILE A 112 2.66 8.93 -8.87
CA ILE A 112 2.50 8.46 -7.50
C ILE A 112 3.12 7.07 -7.35
N VAL A 113 3.83 6.89 -6.24
CA VAL A 113 4.54 5.66 -5.88
C VAL A 113 3.99 5.17 -4.56
N LEU A 114 3.49 3.95 -4.54
CA LEU A 114 2.79 3.34 -3.43
C LEU A 114 3.67 2.28 -2.78
N PHE A 115 3.82 2.32 -1.46
CA PHE A 115 4.71 1.41 -0.74
C PHE A 115 3.93 0.35 0.04
N TYR A 116 4.35 -0.90 -0.10
CA TYR A 116 3.74 -2.08 0.50
C TYR A 116 4.80 -2.92 1.21
N SER A 117 4.41 -3.60 2.29
CA SER A 117 5.17 -4.71 2.88
C SER A 117 4.19 -5.68 3.49
N ASP A 118 4.22 -6.93 3.03
CA ASP A 118 3.38 -7.99 3.57
C ASP A 118 3.79 -8.32 5.00
N GLU A 119 5.10 -8.26 5.30
CA GLU A 119 5.64 -8.51 6.63
C GLU A 119 5.09 -7.52 7.65
N ILE A 120 5.16 -6.21 7.34
CA ILE A 120 4.63 -5.17 8.23
C ILE A 120 3.10 -5.32 8.37
N ARG A 121 2.39 -5.55 7.26
CA ARG A 121 0.93 -5.73 7.27
C ARG A 121 0.50 -6.89 8.15
N ASN A 122 1.12 -8.05 7.96
CA ASN A 122 0.75 -9.27 8.67
C ASN A 122 1.14 -9.21 10.14
N THR A 123 2.30 -8.63 10.45
CA THR A 123 2.79 -8.52 11.84
C THR A 123 1.94 -7.55 12.67
N LEU A 124 1.51 -6.45 12.05
CA LEU A 124 0.80 -5.38 12.76
C LEU A 124 -0.72 -5.39 12.54
N ASN A 125 -1.24 -6.33 11.73
CA ASN A 125 -2.65 -6.41 11.34
C ASN A 125 -3.23 -5.03 10.96
N LEU A 126 -2.57 -4.35 10.03
CA LEU A 126 -2.84 -2.93 9.75
C LEU A 126 -4.29 -2.70 9.31
N LYS A 127 -4.93 -1.72 9.94
CA LYS A 127 -6.27 -1.23 9.61
C LYS A 127 -6.26 0.26 9.32
N TYR A 128 -6.95 0.67 8.26
CA TYR A 128 -7.10 2.08 7.91
C TYR A 128 -8.52 2.54 8.18
N SER A 129 -8.68 3.79 8.61
CA SER A 129 -10.01 4.38 8.74
C SER A 129 -10.64 4.58 7.36
N THR A 130 -11.96 4.47 7.28
CA THR A 130 -12.71 4.75 6.05
C THR A 130 -12.38 6.13 5.48
N ASP A 131 -12.20 7.13 6.34
CA ASP A 131 -11.85 8.49 5.92
C ASP A 131 -10.45 8.56 5.32
N SER A 132 -9.47 7.85 5.90
CA SER A 132 -8.13 7.76 5.31
C SER A 132 -8.17 7.09 3.94
N LYS A 133 -8.94 6.01 3.79
CA LYS A 133 -9.10 5.29 2.52
C LYS A 133 -9.73 6.18 1.45
N ARG A 134 -10.80 6.89 1.79
CA ARG A 134 -11.46 7.87 0.90
C ARG A 134 -10.54 9.03 0.53
N ALA A 135 -9.77 9.55 1.47
CA ALA A 135 -8.80 10.61 1.21
C ALA A 135 -7.74 10.13 0.21
N PHE A 136 -7.19 8.93 0.42
CA PHE A 136 -6.26 8.33 -0.52
C PHE A 136 -6.88 8.04 -1.88
N GLN A 137 -8.11 7.52 -1.92
CA GLN A 137 -8.84 7.26 -3.17
C GLN A 137 -8.92 8.52 -4.03
N LYS A 138 -9.24 9.68 -3.43
CA LYS A 138 -9.26 10.97 -4.15
C LYS A 138 -7.90 11.37 -4.75
N ILE A 139 -6.80 10.99 -4.09
CA ILE A 139 -5.44 11.28 -4.55
C ILE A 139 -5.05 10.38 -5.73
N ILE A 140 -5.41 9.09 -5.68
CA ILE A 140 -5.05 8.12 -6.71
C ILE A 140 -5.99 8.17 -7.92
N GLU A 141 -7.23 8.64 -7.75
CA GLU A 141 -8.27 8.67 -8.80
C GLU A 141 -7.81 9.25 -10.16
N PRO A 142 -7.04 10.35 -10.23
CA PRO A 142 -6.56 10.88 -11.51
C PRO A 142 -5.65 9.90 -12.29
N PHE A 143 -5.04 8.93 -11.61
CA PHE A 143 -4.19 7.91 -12.22
C PHE A 143 -4.98 6.69 -12.66
N LEU A 144 -6.25 6.54 -12.25
CA LEU A 144 -7.05 5.38 -12.58
C LEU A 144 -7.87 5.61 -13.85
N PHE A 145 -8.31 4.51 -14.49
CA PHE A 145 -9.29 4.61 -15.57
C PHE A 145 -10.61 5.13 -15.03
N PRO A 146 -11.30 6.04 -15.72
CA PRO A 146 -12.61 6.50 -15.26
C PRO A 146 -13.56 5.32 -15.09
N GLY A 147 -14.35 5.36 -14.03
CA GLY A 147 -15.45 4.43 -13.85
C GLY A 147 -16.59 4.75 -14.80
N GLU A 148 -17.27 3.70 -15.24
CA GLU A 148 -18.49 3.75 -16.03
C GLU A 148 -19.67 3.27 -15.18
N ASP A 149 -20.77 4.02 -15.26
CA ASP A 149 -22.01 3.63 -14.60
C ASP A 149 -22.62 2.44 -15.35
N VAL A 150 -22.58 1.26 -14.72
CA VAL A 150 -23.27 0.08 -15.25
C VAL A 150 -24.69 0.09 -14.73
N TYR A 151 -25.65 -0.14 -15.61
CA TYR A 151 -27.05 -0.28 -15.25
C TYR A 151 -27.48 -1.72 -15.50
N LEU A 152 -27.96 -2.39 -14.46
CA LEU A 152 -28.51 -3.74 -14.55
C LEU A 152 -30.02 -3.65 -14.63
N THR A 153 -30.62 -4.26 -15.65
CA THR A 153 -32.07 -4.41 -15.73
C THR A 153 -32.43 -5.81 -15.28
N ILE A 154 -33.16 -5.90 -14.17
CA ILE A 154 -33.66 -7.16 -13.61
C ILE A 154 -35.19 -7.01 -13.54
N ASP A 155 -35.92 -7.92 -14.19
CA ASP A 155 -37.38 -7.95 -14.24
C ASP A 155 -38.02 -6.63 -14.71
N GLY A 156 -37.40 -5.96 -15.69
CA GLY A 156 -37.89 -4.69 -16.25
C GLY A 156 -37.56 -3.45 -15.41
N VAL A 157 -36.91 -3.61 -14.25
CA VAL A 157 -36.43 -2.50 -13.42
C VAL A 157 -34.94 -2.28 -13.64
N THR A 158 -34.58 -1.11 -14.14
CA THR A 158 -33.20 -0.69 -14.28
C THR A 158 -32.68 -0.13 -12.96
N LYS A 159 -31.63 -0.75 -12.41
CA LYS A 159 -30.89 -0.27 -11.23
C LYS A 159 -29.48 0.10 -11.64
N LYS A 160 -28.98 1.21 -11.10
CA LYS A 160 -27.55 1.54 -11.17
C LYS A 160 -26.79 0.46 -10.39
N GLY A 161 -25.97 -0.30 -11.09
CA GLY A 161 -25.06 -1.28 -10.54
C GLY A 161 -23.80 -0.63 -9.97
N THR A 162 -22.80 -1.46 -9.66
CA THR A 162 -21.48 -1.00 -9.23
C THR A 162 -20.76 -0.26 -10.37
N ASN A 163 -20.01 0.78 -9.98
CA ASN A 163 -19.14 1.51 -10.90
C ASN A 163 -18.10 0.52 -11.46
N PHE A 164 -18.06 0.37 -12.78
CA PHE A 164 -17.18 -0.59 -13.46
C PHE A 164 -16.08 0.16 -14.17
N ARG A 165 -14.83 -0.28 -14.04
CA ARG A 165 -13.73 0.27 -14.82
C ARG A 165 -13.36 -0.74 -15.92
N PRO A 166 -13.61 -0.45 -17.21
CA PRO A 166 -13.47 -1.43 -18.31
C PRO A 166 -12.07 -2.02 -18.47
N ASN A 167 -11.06 -1.35 -17.91
CA ASN A 167 -9.67 -1.78 -17.97
C ASN A 167 -9.17 -2.48 -16.71
N GLU A 168 -10.06 -2.88 -15.78
CA GLU A 168 -9.73 -3.81 -14.69
C GLU A 168 -9.14 -5.14 -15.19
N ILE A 169 -9.40 -5.50 -16.45
CA ILE A 169 -9.02 -6.78 -17.07
C ILE A 169 -7.56 -6.77 -17.56
N PHE A 170 -6.88 -5.62 -17.62
CA PHE A 170 -5.46 -5.58 -17.97
C PHE A 170 -4.62 -6.12 -16.82
N MET A 171 -4.28 -7.40 -16.96
CA MET A 171 -3.55 -8.24 -16.02
C MET A 171 -2.33 -7.56 -15.37
N PHE A 172 -2.20 -7.81 -14.07
CA PHE A 172 -0.98 -7.68 -13.28
C PHE A 172 0.24 -8.23 -14.01
N GLY A 173 1.41 -7.64 -13.76
CA GLY A 173 2.68 -8.26 -14.17
C GLY A 173 3.25 -7.68 -15.46
N GLY A 174 3.69 -6.42 -15.40
CA GLY A 174 4.70 -5.93 -16.34
C GLY A 174 6.12 -6.39 -15.95
N PRO A 175 7.14 -5.97 -16.72
CA PRO A 175 8.52 -6.06 -16.28
C PRO A 175 8.66 -5.44 -14.89
N SER A 176 9.36 -6.11 -13.97
CA SER A 176 9.60 -5.59 -12.62
C SER A 176 11.08 -5.40 -12.40
N VAL A 177 11.47 -4.32 -11.72
CA VAL A 177 12.84 -4.14 -11.25
C VAL A 177 12.92 -4.62 -9.81
N ARG A 178 13.92 -5.45 -9.49
CA ARG A 178 14.23 -5.86 -8.12
C ARG A 178 15.54 -5.26 -7.66
N ILE A 179 15.57 -4.79 -6.43
CA ILE A 179 16.78 -4.25 -5.78
C ILE A 179 16.99 -5.04 -4.51
N TYR A 180 18.21 -5.49 -4.27
CA TYR A 180 18.60 -6.20 -3.06
C TYR A 180 19.77 -5.45 -2.42
N LYS A 181 19.61 -5.03 -1.17
CA LYS A 181 20.67 -4.45 -0.35
C LYS A 181 21.22 -5.53 0.58
N LEU A 182 22.47 -5.92 0.40
CA LEU A 182 23.11 -6.97 1.18
C LEU A 182 23.67 -6.42 2.50
N TYR A 183 24.01 -7.30 3.44
CA TYR A 183 24.56 -6.90 4.74
C TYR A 183 25.96 -6.30 4.68
N ASP A 184 26.72 -6.58 3.61
CA ASP A 184 28.02 -5.95 3.33
C ASP A 184 27.89 -4.58 2.64
N ASN A 185 26.67 -4.04 2.57
CA ASN A 185 26.28 -2.80 1.87
C ASN A 185 26.41 -2.84 0.35
N SER A 186 26.71 -4.00 -0.25
CA SER A 186 26.61 -4.15 -1.70
C SER A 186 25.15 -4.16 -2.16
N VAL A 187 24.94 -3.82 -3.44
CA VAL A 187 23.62 -3.67 -4.03
C VAL A 187 23.55 -4.50 -5.30
N ILE A 188 22.50 -5.29 -5.43
CA ILE A 188 22.17 -6.04 -6.64
C ILE A 188 20.89 -5.45 -7.24
N ILE A 189 20.92 -5.17 -8.54
CA ILE A 189 19.75 -4.74 -9.30
C ILE A 189 19.47 -5.82 -10.34
N ASP A 190 18.28 -6.40 -10.28
CA ASP A 190 17.83 -7.44 -11.19
C ASP A 190 16.63 -6.92 -11.98
N ASP A 191 16.87 -6.62 -13.25
CA ASP A 191 15.89 -6.11 -14.22
C ASP A 191 15.49 -7.22 -15.21
N THR A 192 15.50 -8.49 -14.77
CA THR A 192 15.02 -9.56 -15.65
C THR A 192 13.54 -9.36 -15.98
N PRO A 193 13.16 -9.39 -17.26
CA PRO A 193 11.75 -9.36 -17.64
C PRO A 193 11.03 -10.49 -16.94
N THR A 194 10.00 -10.17 -16.16
CA THR A 194 9.12 -11.19 -15.58
C THR A 194 8.54 -11.98 -16.76
N ARG A 195 8.95 -13.23 -16.95
CA ARG A 195 8.28 -14.13 -17.89
C ARG A 195 6.86 -14.30 -17.36
N LEU A 196 5.89 -13.77 -18.09
CA LEU A 196 4.48 -14.10 -17.88
C LEU A 196 4.38 -15.62 -18.09
N TYR A 197 4.05 -16.34 -17.02
CA TYR A 197 3.62 -17.74 -17.08
C TYR A 197 2.10 -17.77 -17.21
#